data_AF-K0EZ85-F1
#
_entry.id   AF-K0EZ85-F1
#
_cell.length_a   1.000
_cell.length_b   1.000
_cell.length_c   1.000
_cell.angle_alpha   90.00
_cell.angle_beta   90.00
_cell.angle_gamma   90.00
#
_symmetry.space_group_name_H-M   'P 1'
#
loop_
_entity.id
_entity.type
_entity.pdbx_description
1 polymer ?
#
loop_
_entity_poly.entity_id
_entity_poly.type
_entity_poly.pdbx_seq_one_letter_code
_entity_poly.pdbx_strand_id
1 'polypeptide(L)'
;MTIAAARFVVVPGASGHIAEIHADLGQGLPSVTVIGDELMAQSRDRVRAAIANSGEQWPDARLVVTSSAPVISGGGGHDLALAVAVLAAAGAIAAQSDSGTVFIGELCLDGRLRGERAILPAVLAARDSGCRSVVVPAAALAQLVEGIDIVGARDLRSVLAWLRHQQHLPGPDRVELDYPPPATDLADLAGHPYAKWALEVAAAGGHHLAVVGRPGSVKTMLAQCLPGILPPLTDTQALDVAAIASAAGDLDRHPASRMPPYVAPHHSTSVTAMLGGGSAASPGAASHAHHGVLFLDEITELSSRVREALRVPLDEGRVRIGRAGLTVSYPARFQLIVAASTCPCSAVRAGDCRCSPQTRRRYLSRLAEPWADRLDIWVDLSPTVSQLDTGVAETSAVVRDRVAAARAAAAQRWHAHGCLLNADVPADVLRQQFRLPQSVLAPIETALRTARLSARGSDRVLRLAWTLCDLRAGTTPNEHDIAHAVMLRQRTPLSHQ
;
A
#
# COMPACT_ATOMS: atom_id res chain seq x y z
N MET A 1 23.87 33.40 25.99
CA MET A 1 22.79 32.41 25.80
C MET A 1 23.17 31.54 24.63
N THR A 2 23.32 30.25 24.87
CA THR A 2 23.76 29.29 23.86
C THR A 2 22.57 28.37 23.57
N ILE A 3 21.60 28.93 22.84
CA ILE A 3 20.44 28.17 22.33
C ILE A 3 20.84 27.60 20.99
N ALA A 4 20.60 26.31 20.79
CA ALA A 4 20.73 25.66 19.49
C ALA A 4 19.48 24.83 19.20
N ALA A 5 19.22 24.61 17.90
CA ALA A 5 18.15 23.77 17.43
C ALA A 5 18.67 22.75 16.43
N ALA A 6 18.04 21.57 16.38
CA ALA A 6 18.26 20.57 15.34
C ALA A 6 16.92 20.05 14.83
N ARG A 7 16.80 19.89 13.50
CA ARG A 7 15.59 19.38 12.86
C ARG A 7 15.55 17.86 12.85
N PHE A 8 14.35 17.32 13.04
CA PHE A 8 14.02 15.91 12.85
C PHE A 8 12.66 15.81 12.17
N VAL A 9 12.19 14.59 11.93
CA VAL A 9 10.85 14.34 11.40
C VAL A 9 10.04 13.56 12.41
N VAL A 10 8.82 14.00 12.68
CA VAL A 10 7.80 13.24 13.39
C VAL A 10 6.95 12.54 12.34
N VAL A 11 6.85 11.21 12.39
CA VAL A 11 6.14 10.43 11.36
C VAL A 11 4.88 9.76 11.91
N PRO A 12 3.72 10.45 11.89
CA PRO A 12 2.44 9.83 12.14
C PRO A 12 2.01 8.94 10.95
N GLY A 13 2.60 7.74 10.88
CA GLY A 13 2.31 6.68 9.92
C GLY A 13 2.98 6.80 8.56
N ALA A 14 2.22 7.09 7.49
CA ALA A 14 2.79 7.18 6.14
C ALA A 14 3.26 8.60 5.76
N SER A 15 2.90 9.61 6.56
CA SER A 15 3.28 11.01 6.34
C SER A 15 4.08 11.53 7.53
N GLY A 16 5.10 12.35 7.28
CA GLY A 16 5.86 13.04 8.31
C GLY A 16 5.69 14.56 8.27
N HIS A 17 6.13 15.23 9.33
CA HIS A 17 6.30 16.68 9.36
C HIS A 17 7.59 17.04 10.08
N ILE A 18 8.18 18.17 9.68
CA ILE A 18 9.42 18.66 10.28
C ILE A 18 9.14 19.22 11.66
N ALA A 19 9.96 18.82 12.62
CA ALA A 19 9.97 19.33 13.97
C ALA A 19 11.41 19.70 14.36
N GLU A 20 11.53 20.47 15.43
CA GLU A 20 12.80 20.99 15.92
C GLU A 20 12.95 20.65 17.40
N ILE A 21 14.13 20.17 17.77
CA ILE A 21 14.54 20.03 19.16
C ILE A 21 15.42 21.22 19.49
N HIS A 22 15.02 21.97 20.51
CA HIS A 22 15.75 23.12 21.01
C HIS A 22 16.44 22.73 22.31
N ALA A 23 17.73 23.03 22.41
CA ALA A 23 18.53 22.88 23.61
C ALA A 23 19.03 24.26 24.04
N ASP A 24 18.82 24.60 25.32
CA ASP A 24 19.32 25.81 25.96
C ASP A 24 20.23 25.43 27.13
N LEU A 25 21.44 25.99 27.15
CA LEU A 25 22.36 25.87 28.27
C LEU A 25 22.34 27.15 29.11
N GLY A 26 21.86 27.01 30.34
CA GLY A 26 21.86 28.03 31.36
C GLY A 26 22.99 27.88 32.39
N GLN A 27 23.16 28.91 33.20
CA GLN A 27 24.08 28.87 34.34
C GLN A 27 23.47 28.08 35.51
N GLY A 28 24.33 27.42 36.29
CA GLY A 28 23.94 26.69 37.50
C GLY A 28 24.51 25.28 37.55
N LEU A 29 24.09 24.51 38.56
CA LEU A 29 24.51 23.12 38.71
C LEU A 29 24.00 22.25 37.53
N PRO A 30 24.77 21.24 37.13
CA PRO A 30 24.38 20.31 36.07
C PRO A 30 23.02 19.68 36.35
N SER A 31 22.06 19.97 35.48
CA SER A 31 20.69 19.47 35.58
C SER A 31 20.07 19.41 34.18
N VAL A 32 19.21 18.45 33.93
CA VAL A 32 18.55 18.27 32.63
C VAL A 32 17.04 18.34 32.82
N THR A 33 16.40 19.35 32.22
CA THR A 33 14.95 19.49 32.19
C THR A 33 14.45 19.23 30.77
N VAL A 34 13.57 18.25 30.61
CA VAL A 34 12.92 17.93 29.33
C VAL A 34 11.48 18.42 29.41
N ILE A 35 11.11 19.36 28.54
CA ILE A 35 9.77 19.97 28.52
C ILE A 35 8.89 19.24 27.50
N GLY A 36 7.72 18.79 27.94
CA GLY A 36 6.59 18.45 27.07
C GLY A 36 6.58 17.05 26.44
N ASP A 37 7.57 16.19 26.68
CA ASP A 37 7.65 14.89 26.00
C ASP A 37 8.30 13.77 26.84
N GLU A 38 7.53 12.72 27.17
CA GLU A 38 8.00 11.57 27.95
C GLU A 38 8.99 10.68 27.19
N LEU A 39 8.85 10.52 25.88
CA LEU A 39 9.74 9.71 25.05
C LEU A 39 11.11 10.35 24.91
N MET A 40 11.16 11.67 24.78
CA MET A 40 12.40 12.45 24.83
C MET A 40 13.06 12.37 26.22
N ALA A 41 12.26 12.38 27.29
CA ALA A 41 12.79 12.20 28.64
C ALA A 41 13.43 10.80 28.82
N GLN A 42 12.86 9.77 28.21
CA GLN A 42 13.40 8.40 28.21
C GLN A 42 14.65 8.25 27.33
N SER A 43 14.79 9.01 26.24
CA SER A 43 15.98 8.93 25.39
C SER A 43 17.19 9.66 25.96
N ARG A 44 17.00 10.61 26.88
CA ARG A 44 18.07 11.42 27.49
C ARG A 44 19.29 10.61 27.92
N ASP A 45 19.10 9.57 28.74
CA ASP A 45 20.22 8.81 29.31
C ASP A 45 20.97 8.01 28.23
N ARG A 46 20.22 7.53 27.22
CA ARG A 46 20.78 6.85 26.06
C ARG A 46 21.60 7.80 25.19
N VAL A 47 21.08 8.99 24.91
CA VAL A 47 21.80 10.03 24.15
C VAL A 47 23.04 10.51 24.91
N ARG A 48 22.95 10.68 26.23
CA ARG A 48 24.10 11.03 27.07
C ARG A 48 25.22 9.98 26.97
N ALA A 49 24.87 8.70 27.06
CA ALA A 49 25.83 7.61 26.90
C ALA A 49 26.44 7.60 25.48
N ALA A 50 25.62 7.78 24.45
CA ALA A 50 26.07 7.84 23.06
C ALA A 50 27.07 8.98 22.81
N ILE A 51 26.80 10.17 23.35
CA ILE A 51 27.71 11.33 23.28
C ILE A 51 29.05 11.00 23.93
N ALA A 52 29.03 10.48 25.16
CA ALA A 52 30.26 10.13 25.89
C ALA A 52 31.08 9.06 25.16
N ASN A 53 30.43 8.00 24.66
CA ASN A 53 31.10 6.93 23.91
C ASN A 53 31.55 7.36 22.50
N SER A 54 31.05 8.49 21.99
CA SER A 54 31.50 9.07 20.73
C SER A 54 32.77 9.93 20.87
N GLY A 55 33.22 10.20 22.10
CA GLY A 55 34.40 11.02 22.40
C GLY A 55 34.08 12.48 22.74
N GLU A 56 32.81 12.82 22.92
CA GLU A 56 32.36 14.15 23.30
C GLU A 56 31.99 14.24 24.78
N GLN A 57 31.86 15.46 25.30
CA GLN A 57 31.45 15.70 26.67
C GLN A 57 29.99 16.13 26.73
N TRP A 58 29.22 15.50 27.62
CA TRP A 58 27.91 16.01 27.99
C TRP A 58 28.09 17.35 28.73
N PRO A 59 27.28 18.39 28.44
CA PRO A 59 27.48 19.70 29.05
C PRO A 59 27.40 19.68 30.57
N ASP A 60 28.40 20.28 31.24
CA ASP A 60 28.42 20.45 32.69
C ASP A 60 27.68 21.74 33.10
N ALA A 61 26.42 21.86 32.68
CA ALA A 61 25.60 23.05 32.86
C ALA A 61 24.11 22.68 33.00
N ARG A 62 23.27 23.66 33.34
CA ARG A 62 21.82 23.47 33.33
C ARG A 62 21.33 23.39 31.89
N LEU A 63 20.90 22.21 31.45
CA LEU A 63 20.35 21.96 30.13
C LEU A 63 18.83 21.91 30.17
N VAL A 64 18.18 22.72 29.34
CA VAL A 64 16.74 22.66 29.07
C VAL A 64 16.54 22.21 27.64
N VAL A 65 15.76 21.16 27.43
CA VAL A 65 15.43 20.63 26.11
C VAL A 65 13.92 20.67 25.90
N THR A 66 13.49 21.12 24.73
CA THR A 66 12.09 21.09 24.31
C THR A 66 11.98 20.68 22.84
N SER A 67 10.87 20.07 22.46
CA SER A 67 10.54 19.76 21.06
C SER A 67 9.40 20.68 20.59
N SER A 68 9.42 21.09 19.33
CA SER A 68 8.34 21.89 18.73
C SER A 68 7.08 21.08 18.41
N ALA A 69 7.18 19.75 18.43
CA ALA A 69 6.08 18.82 18.25
C ALA A 69 6.23 17.59 19.17
N PRO A 70 5.13 16.92 19.57
CA PRO A 70 5.21 15.68 20.33
C PRO A 70 5.96 14.60 19.56
N VAL A 71 6.96 14.01 20.20
CA VAL A 71 7.67 12.81 19.74
C VAL A 71 6.74 11.62 19.92
N ILE A 72 6.73 10.72 18.94
CA ILE A 72 5.85 9.54 18.94
C ILE A 72 6.67 8.25 18.85
N SER A 73 6.20 7.21 19.53
CA SER A 73 6.87 5.91 19.52
C SER A 73 6.84 5.30 18.11
N GLY A 74 8.02 4.95 17.59
CA GLY A 74 8.15 4.27 16.29
C GLY A 74 7.98 5.16 15.06
N GLY A 75 7.99 6.49 15.23
CA GLY A 75 7.89 7.46 14.13
C GLY A 75 8.94 8.55 14.21
N GLY A 76 10.15 8.26 13.74
CA GLY A 76 11.22 9.25 13.48
C GLY A 76 12.17 9.52 14.64
N GLY A 77 13.45 9.32 14.37
CA GLY A 77 14.57 9.30 15.29
C GLY A 77 14.99 10.61 15.84
N HIS A 78 14.43 10.95 16.98
CA HIS A 78 14.77 12.17 17.68
C HIS A 78 16.12 12.08 18.40
N ASP A 79 16.67 10.88 18.65
CA ASP A 79 17.93 10.71 19.39
C ASP A 79 19.10 11.44 18.73
N LEU A 80 19.29 11.29 17.41
CA LEU A 80 20.37 11.97 16.70
C LEU A 80 20.17 13.48 16.71
N ALA A 81 18.96 13.97 16.44
CA ALA A 81 18.66 15.40 16.49
C ALA A 81 18.86 15.98 17.90
N LEU A 82 18.48 15.23 18.95
CA LEU A 82 18.69 15.61 20.33
C LEU A 82 20.19 15.73 20.65
N ALA A 83 21.00 14.75 20.22
CA ALA A 83 22.45 14.80 20.40
C ALA A 83 23.07 16.03 19.71
N VAL A 84 22.65 16.31 18.47
CA VAL A 84 23.11 17.46 17.69
C VAL A 84 22.69 18.78 18.35
N ALA A 85 21.44 18.91 18.79
CA ALA A 85 20.96 20.12 19.46
C ALA A 85 21.77 20.39 20.75
N VAL A 86 22.00 19.36 21.57
CA VAL A 86 22.76 19.47 22.83
C VAL A 86 24.22 19.85 22.56
N LEU A 87 24.89 19.20 21.61
CA LEU A 87 26.29 19.48 21.28
C LEU A 87 26.49 20.84 20.61
N ALA A 88 25.51 21.29 19.83
CA ALA A 88 25.51 22.64 19.26
C ALA A 88 25.31 23.70 20.34
N ALA A 89 24.41 23.49 21.31
CA ALA A 89 24.23 24.38 22.45
C ALA A 89 25.51 24.43 23.32
N ALA A 90 26.25 23.32 23.41
CA ALA A 90 27.53 23.23 24.10
C ALA A 90 28.70 23.93 23.37
N GLY A 91 28.50 24.36 22.12
CA GLY A 91 29.56 24.90 21.27
C GLY A 91 30.54 23.86 20.72
N ALA A 92 30.24 22.56 20.84
CA ALA A 92 31.08 21.48 20.32
C ALA A 92 30.98 21.33 18.79
N ILE A 93 29.91 21.86 18.20
CA ILE A 93 29.63 21.97 16.76
C ILE A 93 28.91 23.30 16.48
N ALA A 94 28.91 23.75 15.23
CA ALA A 94 28.17 24.95 14.83
C ALA A 94 26.65 24.76 15.00
N ALA A 95 25.94 25.83 15.36
CA ALA A 95 24.49 25.82 15.45
C ALA A 95 23.84 25.45 14.11
N GLN A 96 22.80 24.61 14.14
CA GLN A 96 22.17 24.04 12.94
C GLN A 96 20.91 24.78 12.47
N SER A 97 20.62 25.95 13.05
CA SER A 97 19.33 26.65 12.87
C SER A 97 18.97 26.96 11.40
N ASP A 98 19.98 27.19 10.55
CA ASP A 98 19.81 27.54 9.13
C ASP A 98 20.37 26.49 8.16
N SER A 99 20.78 25.31 8.64
CA SER A 99 21.47 24.33 7.79
C SER A 99 20.53 23.65 6.79
N GLY A 100 19.22 23.68 7.00
CA GLY A 100 18.28 22.93 6.15
C GLY A 100 18.53 21.42 6.19
N THR A 101 19.31 20.94 7.17
CA THR A 101 19.66 19.54 7.40
C THR A 101 18.70 18.95 8.42
N VAL A 102 18.17 17.76 8.12
CA VAL A 102 17.33 16.99 9.03
C VAL A 102 18.11 15.78 9.54
N PHE A 103 18.03 15.51 10.84
CA PHE A 103 18.72 14.40 11.47
C PHE A 103 17.72 13.33 11.87
N ILE A 104 17.91 12.11 11.36
CA ILE A 104 17.01 10.98 11.60
C ILE A 104 17.87 9.78 12.02
N GLY A 105 17.59 9.20 13.18
CA GLY A 105 18.23 7.96 13.61
C GLY A 105 18.26 7.77 15.12
N GLU A 106 18.11 6.52 15.53
CA GLU A 106 18.18 6.07 16.92
C GLU A 106 19.65 5.89 17.30
N LEU A 107 20.03 6.35 18.48
CA LEU A 107 21.40 6.19 18.99
C LEU A 107 21.48 4.97 19.90
N CYS A 108 22.40 4.06 19.59
CA CYS A 108 22.89 3.08 20.54
C CYS A 108 23.71 3.75 21.64
N LEU A 109 23.82 3.09 22.80
CA LEU A 109 24.65 3.57 23.91
C LEU A 109 26.12 3.81 23.52
N ASP A 110 26.64 3.07 22.54
CA ASP A 110 28.01 3.17 22.02
C ASP A 110 28.18 4.24 20.93
N GLY A 111 27.12 4.98 20.60
CA GLY A 111 27.13 6.01 19.56
C GLY A 111 26.78 5.52 18.15
N ARG A 112 26.57 4.21 17.92
CA ARG A 112 26.13 3.71 16.61
C ARG A 112 24.72 4.19 16.28
N LEU A 113 24.49 4.48 15.01
CA LEU A 113 23.18 4.83 14.47
C LEU A 113 22.42 3.57 14.05
N ARG A 114 21.16 3.46 14.45
CA ARG A 114 20.26 2.39 14.03
C ARG A 114 19.20 2.91 13.08
N GLY A 115 18.92 2.09 12.06
CA GLY A 115 17.76 2.26 11.20
C GLY A 115 16.47 2.18 12.00
N GLU A 116 15.47 2.89 11.51
CA GLU A 116 14.19 3.06 12.17
C GLU A 116 13.03 2.59 11.32
N ARG A 117 11.92 2.37 12.02
CA ARG A 117 10.61 2.34 11.38
C ARG A 117 10.35 3.71 10.73
N ALA A 118 9.73 3.66 9.56
CA ALA A 118 9.28 4.82 8.81
C ALA A 118 10.38 5.79 8.32
N ILE A 119 11.61 5.30 8.09
CA ILE A 119 12.70 6.12 7.51
C ILE A 119 12.33 6.72 6.15
N LEU A 120 11.61 5.98 5.29
CA LEU A 120 11.19 6.47 3.97
C LEU A 120 10.14 7.60 4.07
N PRO A 121 9.02 7.42 4.80
CA PRO A 121 8.11 8.53 5.11
C PRO A 121 8.82 9.75 5.71
N ALA A 122 9.83 9.54 6.55
CA ALA A 122 10.58 10.62 7.18
C ALA A 122 11.39 11.44 6.15
N VAL A 123 12.12 10.75 5.28
CA VAL A 123 12.91 11.39 4.21
C VAL A 123 12.01 12.08 3.18
N LEU A 124 10.88 11.47 2.82
CA LEU A 124 9.85 12.08 1.97
C LEU A 124 9.34 13.39 2.56
N ALA A 125 9.00 13.41 3.85
CA ALA A 125 8.55 14.62 4.53
C ALA A 125 9.61 15.72 4.58
N ALA A 126 10.88 15.37 4.75
CA ALA A 126 12.00 16.32 4.70
C ALA A 126 12.12 16.95 3.31
N ARG A 127 12.07 16.13 2.24
CA ARG A 127 12.06 16.60 0.85
C ARG A 127 10.88 17.53 0.58
N ASP A 128 9.67 17.10 0.93
CA ASP A 128 8.44 17.84 0.64
C ASP A 128 8.36 19.17 1.43
N SER A 129 9.10 19.27 2.53
CA SER A 129 9.27 20.51 3.31
C SER A 129 10.40 21.41 2.80
N GLY A 130 11.06 21.05 1.69
CA GLY A 130 12.14 21.83 1.08
C GLY A 130 13.47 21.79 1.85
N CYS A 131 13.69 20.77 2.68
CA CYS A 131 14.99 20.59 3.35
C CYS A 131 16.07 20.26 2.32
N ARG A 132 17.30 20.73 2.57
CA ARG A 132 18.42 20.55 1.63
C ARG A 132 19.01 19.16 1.73
N SER A 133 19.16 18.67 2.96
CA SER A 133 19.79 17.38 3.22
C SER A 133 19.17 16.64 4.39
N VAL A 134 19.35 15.32 4.41
CA VAL A 134 18.97 14.45 5.52
C VAL A 134 20.14 13.56 5.88
N VAL A 135 20.49 13.54 7.18
CA VAL A 135 21.39 12.55 7.75
C VAL A 135 20.56 11.37 8.23
N VAL A 136 20.84 10.19 7.69
CA VAL A 136 20.18 8.93 8.04
C VAL A 136 21.21 7.87 8.44
N PRO A 137 20.81 6.78 9.11
CA PRO A 137 21.69 5.64 9.34
C PRO A 137 22.15 5.05 8.00
N ALA A 138 23.43 4.70 7.87
CA ALA A 138 24.05 4.31 6.59
C ALA A 138 23.37 3.11 5.89
N ALA A 139 22.67 2.26 6.65
CA ALA A 139 21.95 1.09 6.12
C ALA A 139 20.51 1.43 5.62
N ALA A 140 20.09 2.69 5.64
CA ALA A 140 18.74 3.08 5.26
C ALA A 140 18.53 3.04 3.74
N LEU A 141 17.41 2.45 3.29
CA LEU A 141 16.90 2.52 1.91
C LEU A 141 16.45 3.93 1.48
N ALA A 142 16.88 4.99 2.17
CA ALA A 142 16.48 6.38 1.94
C ALA A 142 16.70 6.84 0.49
N GLN A 143 17.62 6.19 -0.22
CA GLN A 143 18.06 6.49 -1.58
C GLN A 143 16.99 6.46 -2.66
N LEU A 144 15.89 5.75 -2.39
CA LEU A 144 14.76 5.70 -3.31
C LEU A 144 14.06 7.07 -3.43
N VAL A 145 14.35 8.00 -2.51
CA VAL A 145 13.82 9.36 -2.53
C VAL A 145 14.76 10.27 -3.31
N GLU A 146 14.33 10.66 -4.51
CA GLU A 146 15.00 11.70 -5.29
C GLU A 146 14.62 13.11 -4.79
N GLY A 147 15.47 14.11 -5.08
CA GLY A 147 15.20 15.53 -4.83
C GLY A 147 15.65 16.08 -3.48
N ILE A 148 16.40 15.31 -2.69
CA ILE A 148 17.03 15.76 -1.44
C ILE A 148 18.42 15.12 -1.30
N ASP A 149 19.37 15.83 -0.69
CA ASP A 149 20.72 15.28 -0.46
C ASP A 149 20.70 14.32 0.74
N ILE A 150 20.95 13.03 0.49
CA ILE A 150 20.85 11.98 1.51
C ILE A 150 22.23 11.53 1.89
N VAL A 151 22.53 11.63 3.18
CA VAL A 151 23.86 11.40 3.72
C VAL A 151 23.79 10.27 4.76
N GLY A 152 24.54 9.19 4.52
CA GLY A 152 24.53 8.01 5.38
C GLY A 152 25.61 8.06 6.47
N ALA A 153 25.22 7.87 7.73
CA ALA A 153 26.14 7.81 8.86
C ALA A 153 26.02 6.50 9.65
N ARG A 154 27.16 5.93 10.08
CA ARG A 154 27.20 4.68 10.86
C ARG A 154 27.11 4.92 12.37
N ASP A 155 27.56 6.08 12.81
CA ASP A 155 27.64 6.47 14.21
C ASP A 155 27.65 8.00 14.36
N LEU A 156 27.38 8.46 15.58
CA LEU A 156 27.38 9.88 15.95
C LEU A 156 28.75 10.52 15.70
N ARG A 157 29.86 9.81 15.94
CA ARG A 157 31.21 10.33 15.69
C ARG A 157 31.38 10.77 14.23
N SER A 158 30.91 9.96 13.28
CA SER A 158 30.96 10.26 11.85
C SER A 158 30.09 11.47 11.51
N VAL A 159 28.90 11.61 12.12
CA VAL A 159 28.05 12.80 11.98
C VAL A 159 28.76 14.06 12.49
N LEU A 160 29.41 13.98 13.66
CA LEU A 160 30.12 15.13 14.24
C LEU A 160 31.34 15.53 13.41
N ALA A 161 32.11 14.56 12.90
CA ALA A 161 33.22 14.83 11.99
C ALA A 161 32.73 15.54 10.71
N TRP A 162 31.57 15.15 10.19
CA TRP A 162 30.94 15.80 9.05
C TRP A 162 30.46 17.22 9.34
N LEU A 163 29.79 17.44 10.47
CA LEU A 163 29.35 18.76 10.91
C LEU A 163 30.53 19.72 11.19
N ARG A 164 31.71 19.17 11.48
CA ARG A 164 32.97 19.91 11.67
C ARG A 164 33.76 20.10 10.37
N HIS A 165 33.23 19.67 9.22
CA HIS A 165 33.92 19.67 7.93
C HIS A 165 35.25 18.88 7.90
N GLN A 166 35.40 17.89 8.78
CA GLN A 166 36.59 17.05 8.89
C GLN A 166 36.49 15.78 8.04
N GLN A 167 35.27 15.33 7.75
CA GLN A 167 35.02 14.11 6.98
C GLN A 167 33.79 14.29 6.08
N HIS A 168 33.84 13.73 4.87
CA HIS A 168 32.64 13.56 4.05
C HIS A 168 31.96 12.25 4.45
N LEU A 169 30.66 12.32 4.70
CA LEU A 169 29.85 11.12 4.84
C LEU A 169 29.50 10.62 3.43
N PRO A 170 29.59 9.30 3.18
CA PRO A 170 29.22 8.76 1.89
C PRO A 170 27.74 8.99 1.61
N GLY A 171 27.44 9.38 0.38
CA GLY A 171 26.13 9.14 -0.17
C GLY A 171 25.90 7.62 -0.20
N PRO A 172 24.71 7.15 0.16
CA PRO A 172 24.41 5.73 0.10
C PRO A 172 24.42 5.24 -1.38
N ASP A 173 24.70 3.96 -1.65
CA ASP A 173 24.83 3.37 -3.02
C ASP A 173 23.50 3.26 -3.77
N ARG A 174 23.32 3.97 -4.90
CA ARG A 174 22.03 4.01 -5.64
C ARG A 174 21.43 2.62 -5.82
N VAL A 175 20.21 2.44 -5.33
CA VAL A 175 19.43 1.20 -5.48
C VAL A 175 18.54 1.35 -6.71
N GLU A 176 18.79 0.56 -7.74
CA GLU A 176 17.85 0.45 -8.86
C GLU A 176 16.66 -0.43 -8.45
N LEU A 177 15.45 0.07 -8.69
CA LEU A 177 14.22 -0.68 -8.44
C LEU A 177 14.03 -1.75 -9.52
N ASP A 178 14.29 -3.00 -9.17
CA ASP A 178 14.12 -4.14 -10.08
C ASP A 178 12.63 -4.50 -10.27
N TYR A 179 12.31 -5.22 -11.34
CA TYR A 179 11.04 -5.91 -11.55
C TYR A 179 11.32 -7.43 -11.52
N PRO A 180 11.27 -8.07 -10.34
CA PRO A 180 11.54 -9.49 -10.24
C PRO A 180 10.50 -10.30 -11.03
N PRO A 181 10.82 -11.51 -11.51
CA PRO A 181 9.84 -12.37 -12.14
C PRO A 181 8.69 -12.69 -11.18
N PRO A 182 7.45 -12.81 -11.67
CA PRO A 182 6.31 -13.15 -10.82
C PRO A 182 6.47 -14.54 -10.21
N ALA A 183 5.95 -14.72 -9.00
CA ALA A 183 6.00 -16.01 -8.30
C ALA A 183 5.17 -17.12 -8.98
N THR A 184 4.21 -16.75 -9.84
CA THR A 184 3.35 -17.68 -10.57
C THR A 184 3.06 -17.11 -11.95
N ASP A 185 3.33 -17.88 -13.00
CA ASP A 185 3.05 -17.49 -14.37
C ASP A 185 1.66 -17.97 -14.82
N LEU A 186 1.00 -17.22 -15.70
CA LEU A 186 -0.30 -17.61 -16.26
C LEU A 186 -0.20 -18.88 -17.11
N ALA A 187 0.98 -19.16 -17.69
CA ALA A 187 1.25 -20.37 -18.44
C ALA A 187 1.23 -21.64 -17.58
N ASP A 188 1.54 -21.52 -16.28
CA ASP A 188 1.52 -22.65 -15.33
C ASP A 188 0.10 -23.10 -14.99
N LEU A 189 -0.89 -22.24 -15.23
CA LEU A 189 -2.29 -22.54 -15.00
C LEU A 189 -2.85 -23.37 -16.15
N ALA A 190 -2.92 -24.69 -16.01
CA ALA A 190 -3.50 -25.54 -17.06
C ALA A 190 -5.01 -25.31 -17.25
N GLY A 191 -5.42 -25.03 -18.50
CA GLY A 191 -6.83 -24.84 -18.87
C GLY A 191 -7.45 -23.54 -18.36
N HIS A 192 -8.77 -23.56 -18.16
CA HIS A 192 -9.58 -22.42 -17.70
C HIS A 192 -9.44 -21.12 -18.54
N PRO A 193 -9.57 -21.17 -19.88
CA PRO A 193 -9.39 -19.99 -20.74
C PRO A 193 -10.33 -18.84 -20.35
N TYR A 194 -11.56 -19.15 -19.93
CA TYR A 194 -12.50 -18.14 -19.44
C TYR A 194 -12.00 -17.42 -18.17
N ALA A 195 -11.43 -18.15 -17.22
CA ALA A 195 -10.93 -17.58 -15.98
C ALA A 195 -9.67 -16.72 -16.21
N LYS A 196 -8.77 -17.18 -17.08
CA LYS A 196 -7.59 -16.43 -17.53
C LYS A 196 -8.00 -15.12 -18.22
N TRP A 197 -8.95 -15.19 -19.15
CA TRP A 197 -9.50 -14.01 -19.82
C TRP A 197 -10.17 -13.05 -18.84
N ALA A 198 -10.98 -13.55 -17.90
CA ALA A 198 -11.59 -12.70 -16.88
C ALA A 198 -10.54 -12.04 -15.96
N LEU A 199 -9.42 -12.70 -15.68
CA LEU A 199 -8.30 -12.13 -14.94
C LEU A 199 -7.60 -11.01 -15.73
N GLU A 200 -7.40 -11.19 -17.04
CA GLU A 200 -6.88 -10.16 -17.94
C GLU A 200 -7.79 -8.92 -17.98
N VAL A 201 -9.11 -9.13 -18.14
CA VAL A 201 -10.10 -8.04 -18.09
C VAL A 201 -10.06 -7.35 -16.73
N ALA A 202 -9.93 -8.12 -15.63
CA ALA A 202 -9.79 -7.54 -14.30
C ALA A 202 -8.56 -6.63 -14.23
N ALA A 203 -7.39 -7.14 -14.66
CA ALA A 203 -6.13 -6.41 -14.65
C ALA A 203 -6.19 -5.13 -15.50
N ALA A 204 -6.69 -5.20 -16.73
CA ALA A 204 -6.77 -4.06 -17.65
C ALA A 204 -7.59 -2.90 -17.10
N GLY A 205 -8.75 -3.18 -16.49
CA GLY A 205 -9.65 -2.14 -16.02
C GLY A 205 -9.48 -1.73 -14.55
N GLY A 206 -8.70 -2.48 -13.76
CA GLY A 206 -8.64 -2.30 -12.30
C GLY A 206 -9.87 -2.86 -11.56
N HIS A 207 -10.55 -3.84 -12.16
CA HIS A 207 -11.83 -4.36 -11.67
C HIS A 207 -11.66 -5.37 -10.54
N HIS A 208 -12.52 -5.33 -9.54
CA HIS A 208 -12.50 -6.33 -8.47
C HIS A 208 -13.13 -7.65 -8.93
N LEU A 209 -12.51 -8.77 -8.55
CA LEU A 209 -12.84 -10.10 -9.05
C LEU A 209 -13.33 -11.02 -7.92
N ALA A 210 -14.44 -11.71 -8.15
CA ALA A 210 -14.92 -12.79 -7.30
C ALA A 210 -14.75 -14.13 -8.02
N VAL A 211 -14.13 -15.10 -7.34
CA VAL A 211 -13.90 -16.45 -7.85
C VAL A 211 -14.63 -17.45 -6.97
N VAL A 212 -15.62 -18.12 -7.53
CA VAL A 212 -16.37 -19.19 -6.87
C VAL A 212 -15.94 -20.51 -7.48
N GLY A 213 -15.79 -21.56 -6.68
CA GLY A 213 -15.41 -22.87 -7.20
C GLY A 213 -15.33 -23.93 -6.11
N ARG A 214 -15.03 -25.17 -6.48
CA ARG A 214 -14.85 -26.25 -5.50
C ARG A 214 -13.50 -26.16 -4.78
N PRO A 215 -13.32 -26.79 -3.61
CA PRO A 215 -11.99 -26.93 -3.02
C PRO A 215 -11.04 -27.65 -3.96
N GLY A 216 -9.75 -27.27 -3.92
CA GLY A 216 -8.74 -27.78 -4.84
C GLY A 216 -8.85 -27.24 -6.27
N SER A 217 -9.81 -26.35 -6.57
CA SER A 217 -9.74 -25.55 -7.79
C SER A 217 -8.65 -24.50 -7.70
N VAL A 218 -8.26 -23.98 -8.86
CA VAL A 218 -7.14 -23.07 -9.06
C VAL A 218 -7.38 -21.63 -8.57
N LYS A 219 -8.22 -21.40 -7.56
CA LYS A 219 -8.60 -20.03 -7.11
C LYS A 219 -7.40 -19.22 -6.63
N THR A 220 -6.62 -19.80 -5.72
CA THR A 220 -5.44 -19.17 -5.13
C THR A 220 -4.37 -18.93 -6.20
N MET A 221 -4.13 -19.94 -7.05
CA MET A 221 -3.18 -19.83 -8.16
C MET A 221 -3.59 -18.75 -9.16
N LEU A 222 -4.86 -18.69 -9.55
CA LEU A 222 -5.40 -17.65 -10.41
C LEU A 222 -5.20 -16.25 -9.82
N ALA A 223 -5.42 -16.08 -8.50
CA ALA A 223 -5.18 -14.81 -7.81
C ALA A 223 -3.69 -14.44 -7.77
N GLN A 224 -2.80 -15.43 -7.58
CA GLN A 224 -1.34 -15.24 -7.54
C GLN A 224 -0.74 -14.86 -8.90
N CYS A 225 -1.41 -15.19 -10.02
CA CYS A 225 -1.00 -14.73 -11.35
C CYS A 225 -1.22 -13.22 -11.56
N LEU A 226 -2.15 -12.58 -10.82
CA LEU A 226 -2.54 -11.19 -11.10
C LEU A 226 -1.36 -10.18 -11.04
N PRO A 227 -0.50 -10.16 -10.00
CA PRO A 227 0.66 -9.28 -9.96
C PRO A 227 1.57 -9.38 -11.20
N GLY A 228 1.72 -10.58 -11.76
CA GLY A 228 2.57 -10.82 -12.92
C GLY A 228 2.04 -10.28 -14.25
N ILE A 229 0.71 -10.12 -14.36
CA ILE A 229 0.04 -9.54 -15.53
C ILE A 229 -0.27 -8.05 -15.38
N LEU A 230 -0.06 -7.48 -14.20
CA LEU A 230 -0.16 -6.04 -13.99
C LEU A 230 1.09 -5.33 -14.54
N PRO A 231 0.98 -4.10 -15.09
CA PRO A 231 2.15 -3.33 -15.48
C PRO A 231 3.07 -3.08 -14.27
N PRO A 232 4.40 -3.00 -14.48
CA PRO A 232 5.32 -2.64 -13.41
C PRO A 232 4.92 -1.31 -12.76
N LEU A 233 5.12 -1.21 -11.45
CA LEU A 233 4.94 0.03 -10.71
C LEU A 233 5.91 1.08 -11.24
N THR A 234 5.44 2.32 -11.36
CA THR A 234 6.32 3.49 -11.53
C THR A 234 7.19 3.66 -10.29
N ASP A 235 8.32 4.37 -10.40
CA ASP A 235 9.21 4.60 -9.26
C ASP A 235 8.51 5.30 -8.09
N THR A 236 7.59 6.23 -8.39
CA THR A 236 6.74 6.87 -7.37
C THR A 236 5.84 5.85 -6.65
N GLN A 237 5.17 4.97 -7.39
CA GLN A 237 4.30 3.95 -6.80
C GLN A 237 5.09 2.91 -6.00
N ALA A 238 6.26 2.49 -6.50
CA ALA A 238 7.16 1.59 -5.81
C ALA A 238 7.68 2.23 -4.51
N LEU A 239 7.98 3.53 -4.52
CA LEU A 239 8.36 4.30 -3.35
C LEU A 239 7.22 4.38 -2.32
N ASP A 240 5.97 4.57 -2.74
CA ASP A 240 4.80 4.55 -1.85
C ASP A 240 4.65 3.19 -1.15
N VAL A 241 4.80 2.08 -1.89
CA VAL A 241 4.76 0.72 -1.34
C VAL A 241 5.91 0.49 -0.35
N ALA A 242 7.13 0.90 -0.71
CA ALA A 242 8.29 0.81 0.15
C ALA A 242 8.13 1.67 1.42
N ALA A 243 7.49 2.85 1.32
CA ALA A 243 7.21 3.70 2.46
C ALA A 243 6.26 3.04 3.47
N ILE A 244 5.25 2.29 3.00
CA ILE A 244 4.35 1.50 3.86
C ILE A 244 5.12 0.37 4.55
N ALA A 245 5.95 -0.39 3.81
CA ALA A 245 6.79 -1.44 4.38
C ALA A 245 7.77 -0.87 5.42
N SER A 246 8.35 0.30 5.15
CA SER A 246 9.20 1.05 6.09
C SER A 246 8.44 1.41 7.36
N ALA A 247 7.22 1.94 7.25
CA ALA A 247 6.38 2.28 8.39
C ALA A 247 5.98 1.05 9.23
N ALA A 248 5.83 -0.11 8.59
CA ALA A 248 5.62 -1.39 9.26
C ALA A 248 6.89 -1.96 9.92
N GLY A 249 8.07 -1.49 9.52
CA GLY A 249 9.36 -2.08 9.89
C GLY A 249 9.63 -3.41 9.18
N ASP A 250 9.14 -3.58 7.95
CA ASP A 250 9.10 -4.85 7.21
C ASP A 250 9.83 -4.80 5.85
N LEU A 251 10.76 -3.84 5.69
CA LEU A 251 11.54 -3.67 4.45
C LEU A 251 12.38 -4.88 4.08
N ASP A 252 12.84 -5.66 5.06
CA ASP A 252 13.64 -6.87 4.82
C ASP A 252 12.81 -7.97 4.14
N ARG A 253 11.50 -8.05 4.45
CA ARG A 253 10.58 -9.03 3.84
C ARG A 253 9.96 -8.53 2.55
N HIS A 254 9.86 -7.22 2.42
CA HIS A 254 9.28 -6.54 1.27
C HIS A 254 10.27 -5.52 0.71
N PRO A 255 11.34 -5.99 0.05
CA PRO A 255 12.31 -5.08 -0.58
C PRO A 255 11.60 -4.23 -1.63
N ALA A 256 12.06 -2.98 -1.77
CA ALA A 256 11.50 -2.08 -2.76
C ALA A 256 11.74 -2.65 -4.17
N SER A 257 10.66 -2.78 -4.94
CA SER A 257 10.69 -3.27 -6.30
C SER A 257 9.53 -2.68 -7.08
N ARG A 258 9.59 -2.79 -8.41
CA ARG A 258 8.49 -2.42 -9.31
C ARG A 258 7.41 -3.49 -9.42
N MET A 259 7.51 -4.61 -8.69
CA MET A 259 6.48 -5.65 -8.69
C MET A 259 5.29 -5.24 -7.80
N PRO A 260 4.06 -5.20 -8.34
CA PRO A 260 2.87 -4.96 -7.53
C PRO A 260 2.77 -5.95 -6.35
N PRO A 261 2.53 -5.49 -5.11
CA PRO A 261 2.50 -6.38 -3.95
C PRO A 261 1.30 -7.33 -4.00
N TYR A 262 1.47 -8.55 -3.49
CA TYR A 262 0.41 -9.51 -3.31
C TYR A 262 0.24 -9.80 -1.82
N VAL A 263 -0.93 -9.46 -1.27
CA VAL A 263 -1.23 -9.63 0.15
C VAL A 263 -2.43 -10.54 0.30
N ALA A 264 -2.24 -11.67 0.98
CA ALA A 264 -3.26 -12.69 1.19
C ALA A 264 -3.41 -13.02 2.69
N PRO A 265 -4.07 -12.15 3.48
CA PRO A 265 -4.25 -12.42 4.90
C PRO A 265 -5.16 -13.64 5.11
N HIS A 266 -4.87 -14.43 6.13
CA HIS A 266 -5.71 -15.58 6.50
C HIS A 266 -7.14 -15.13 6.88
N HIS A 267 -8.16 -15.93 6.61
CA HIS A 267 -9.57 -15.58 6.87
C HIS A 267 -9.89 -15.32 8.36
N SER A 268 -9.02 -15.76 9.28
CA SER A 268 -9.11 -15.47 10.72
C SER A 268 -8.50 -14.12 11.13
N THR A 269 -8.04 -13.30 10.18
CA THR A 269 -7.40 -12.02 10.46
C THR A 269 -8.34 -11.07 11.21
N SER A 270 -7.80 -10.32 12.16
CA SER A 270 -8.57 -9.34 12.93
C SER A 270 -8.79 -8.05 12.14
N VAL A 271 -9.70 -7.19 12.60
CA VAL A 271 -9.88 -5.85 12.00
C VAL A 271 -8.57 -5.05 12.08
N THR A 272 -7.84 -5.16 13.18
CA THR A 272 -6.53 -4.49 13.37
C THR A 272 -5.46 -5.02 12.43
N ALA A 273 -5.43 -6.33 12.14
CA ALA A 273 -4.47 -6.87 11.17
C ALA A 273 -4.85 -6.52 9.71
N MET A 274 -6.15 -6.41 9.41
CA MET A 274 -6.63 -6.02 8.08
C MET A 274 -6.41 -4.55 7.77
N LEU A 275 -6.82 -3.66 8.68
CA LEU A 275 -6.79 -2.21 8.46
C LEU A 275 -5.56 -1.53 9.07
N GLY A 276 -4.98 -2.12 10.10
CA GLY A 276 -3.89 -1.52 10.87
C GLY A 276 -4.37 -1.06 12.25
N GLY A 277 -3.39 -0.70 13.09
CA GLY A 277 -3.62 -0.23 14.45
C GLY A 277 -2.48 -0.62 15.39
N GLY A 278 -2.81 -0.93 16.65
CA GLY A 278 -1.81 -1.23 17.68
C GLY A 278 -1.08 0.01 18.21
N SER A 279 -0.11 -0.19 19.13
CA SER A 279 0.68 0.85 19.80
C SER A 279 1.37 1.82 18.84
N ALA A 280 1.93 1.28 17.76
CA ALA A 280 2.64 2.05 16.75
C ALA A 280 1.74 2.57 15.61
N ALA A 281 0.40 2.37 15.69
CA ALA A 281 -0.54 2.69 14.61
C ALA A 281 -0.10 2.14 13.24
N SER A 282 0.44 0.92 13.22
CA SER A 282 1.05 0.30 12.03
C SER A 282 0.02 0.04 10.92
N PRO A 283 0.45 0.05 9.64
CA PRO A 283 -0.43 -0.28 8.52
C PRO A 283 -0.92 -1.73 8.61
N GLY A 284 -2.11 -2.00 8.06
CA GLY A 284 -2.66 -3.35 7.93
C GLY A 284 -2.51 -3.93 6.52
N ALA A 285 -3.01 -5.15 6.33
CA ALA A 285 -2.97 -5.88 5.06
C ALA A 285 -3.51 -5.06 3.87
N ALA A 286 -4.58 -4.28 4.08
CA ALA A 286 -5.15 -3.39 3.06
C ALA A 286 -4.15 -2.34 2.55
N SER A 287 -3.34 -1.75 3.44
CA SER A 287 -2.32 -0.78 3.06
C SER A 287 -1.08 -1.45 2.46
N HIS A 288 -0.69 -2.62 2.97
CA HIS A 288 0.38 -3.40 2.34
C HIS A 288 0.04 -3.83 0.90
N ALA A 289 -1.24 -3.95 0.55
CA ALA A 289 -1.70 -4.26 -0.79
C ALA A 289 -1.75 -3.05 -1.74
N HIS A 290 -1.37 -1.85 -1.27
CA HIS A 290 -1.45 -0.64 -2.08
C HIS A 290 -0.71 -0.79 -3.41
N HIS A 291 -1.32 -0.32 -4.51
CA HIS A 291 -0.88 -0.50 -5.90
C HIS A 291 -0.78 -1.95 -6.39
N GLY A 292 -1.15 -2.92 -5.56
CA GLY A 292 -1.15 -4.34 -5.90
C GLY A 292 -2.49 -5.00 -5.64
N VAL A 293 -2.43 -6.20 -5.07
CA VAL A 293 -3.55 -7.14 -4.98
C VAL A 293 -3.79 -7.52 -3.51
N LEU A 294 -5.04 -7.36 -3.07
CA LEU A 294 -5.52 -7.95 -1.82
C LEU A 294 -6.35 -9.19 -2.16
N PHE A 295 -5.86 -10.36 -1.80
CA PHE A 295 -6.57 -11.63 -1.99
C PHE A 295 -7.19 -12.10 -0.67
N LEU A 296 -8.51 -12.33 -0.67
CA LEU A 296 -9.23 -12.86 0.48
C LEU A 296 -9.78 -14.24 0.13
N ASP A 297 -9.04 -15.27 0.54
CA ASP A 297 -9.53 -16.63 0.43
C ASP A 297 -10.64 -16.90 1.46
N GLU A 298 -11.57 -17.77 1.09
CA GLU A 298 -12.71 -18.15 1.92
C GLU A 298 -13.42 -16.96 2.57
N ILE A 299 -13.77 -15.95 1.77
CA ILE A 299 -14.36 -14.67 2.24
C ILE A 299 -15.65 -14.82 3.06
N THR A 300 -16.32 -15.96 2.93
CA THR A 300 -17.50 -16.39 3.69
C THR A 300 -17.19 -16.75 5.15
N GLU A 301 -15.94 -17.14 5.44
CA GLU A 301 -15.39 -17.41 6.78
C GLU A 301 -14.78 -16.16 7.42
N LEU A 302 -14.47 -15.13 6.63
CA LEU A 302 -14.04 -13.84 7.15
C LEU A 302 -15.12 -13.22 8.06
N SER A 303 -14.71 -12.61 9.17
CA SER A 303 -15.68 -12.01 10.09
C SER A 303 -16.47 -10.87 9.44
N SER A 304 -17.74 -10.71 9.81
CA SER A 304 -18.59 -9.63 9.31
C SER A 304 -18.01 -8.24 9.60
N ARG A 305 -17.35 -8.08 10.76
CA ARG A 305 -16.67 -6.84 11.15
C ARG A 305 -15.56 -6.48 10.17
N VAL A 306 -14.73 -7.44 9.75
CA VAL A 306 -13.65 -7.18 8.79
C VAL A 306 -14.24 -6.85 7.41
N ARG A 307 -15.27 -7.58 6.95
CA ARG A 307 -15.94 -7.28 5.68
C ARG A 307 -16.56 -5.88 5.63
N GLU A 308 -17.20 -5.43 6.70
CA GLU A 308 -17.73 -4.05 6.79
C GLU A 308 -16.60 -3.03 6.82
N ALA A 309 -15.55 -3.29 7.60
CA ALA A 309 -14.42 -2.37 7.74
C ALA A 309 -13.66 -2.15 6.41
N LEU A 310 -13.60 -3.15 5.54
CA LEU A 310 -13.02 -3.06 4.18
C LEU A 310 -13.81 -2.15 3.22
N ARG A 311 -15.05 -1.78 3.54
CA ARG A 311 -15.85 -0.88 2.69
C ARG A 311 -15.16 0.48 2.51
N VAL A 312 -14.56 1.00 3.57
CA VAL A 312 -13.89 2.31 3.57
C VAL A 312 -12.67 2.35 2.63
N PRO A 313 -11.67 1.45 2.72
CA PRO A 313 -10.55 1.49 1.79
C PRO A 313 -10.94 1.18 0.34
N LEU A 314 -11.98 0.38 0.09
CA LEU A 314 -12.50 0.16 -1.26
C LEU A 314 -13.15 1.42 -1.87
N ASP A 315 -13.75 2.28 -1.04
CA ASP A 315 -14.39 3.51 -1.50
C ASP A 315 -13.43 4.70 -1.57
N GLU A 316 -12.56 4.85 -0.57
CA GLU A 316 -11.69 6.03 -0.41
C GLU A 316 -10.25 5.79 -0.86
N GLY A 317 -9.83 4.54 -1.04
CA GLY A 317 -8.46 4.18 -1.37
C GLY A 317 -7.45 4.46 -0.24
N ARG A 318 -7.91 4.54 1.02
CA ARG A 318 -7.10 4.82 2.21
C ARG A 318 -7.67 4.22 3.48
N VAL A 319 -6.81 4.04 4.48
CA VAL A 319 -7.19 3.64 5.83
C VAL A 319 -6.77 4.72 6.82
N ARG A 320 -7.67 5.08 7.73
CA ARG A 320 -7.44 6.06 8.78
C ARG A 320 -7.51 5.38 10.14
N ILE A 321 -6.47 5.56 10.96
CA ILE A 321 -6.32 4.96 12.28
C ILE A 321 -6.31 6.09 13.31
N GLY A 322 -7.33 6.12 14.17
CA GLY A 322 -7.41 7.07 15.28
C GLY A 322 -6.71 6.55 16.53
N ARG A 323 -5.91 7.41 17.17
CA ARG A 323 -5.33 7.25 18.51
C ARG A 323 -5.61 8.48 19.38
N ALA A 324 -5.44 8.34 20.69
CA ALA A 324 -5.54 9.46 21.62
C ALA A 324 -4.59 10.59 21.17
N GLY A 325 -5.16 11.67 20.63
CA GLY A 325 -4.45 12.86 20.17
C GLY A 325 -3.93 12.85 18.72
N LEU A 326 -4.06 11.76 17.97
CA LEU A 326 -3.50 11.67 16.61
C LEU A 326 -4.34 10.79 15.68
N THR A 327 -4.52 11.22 14.43
CA THR A 327 -5.07 10.37 13.36
C THR A 327 -4.01 10.13 12.30
N VAL A 328 -3.73 8.87 12.03
CA VAL A 328 -2.78 8.41 11.02
C VAL A 328 -3.54 7.97 9.77
N SER A 329 -3.01 8.26 8.58
CA SER A 329 -3.58 7.80 7.32
C SER A 329 -2.55 7.00 6.50
N TYR A 330 -2.96 5.86 5.97
CA TYR A 330 -2.19 5.06 5.02
C TYR A 330 -2.96 4.93 3.70
N PRO A 331 -2.28 4.99 2.54
CA PRO A 331 -2.95 4.67 1.28
C PRO A 331 -3.28 3.18 1.22
N ALA A 332 -4.34 2.84 0.48
CA ALA A 332 -4.87 1.48 0.36
C ALA A 332 -5.65 1.28 -0.96
N ARG A 333 -5.14 1.83 -2.06
CA ARG A 333 -5.67 1.56 -3.41
C ARG A 333 -5.16 0.21 -3.90
N PHE A 334 -5.93 -0.85 -3.70
CA PHE A 334 -5.59 -2.21 -4.11
C PHE A 334 -6.67 -2.78 -5.03
N GLN A 335 -6.30 -3.76 -5.85
CA GLN A 335 -7.26 -4.58 -6.57
C GLN A 335 -7.69 -5.76 -5.69
N LEU A 336 -8.98 -5.85 -5.40
CA LEU A 336 -9.53 -6.94 -4.57
C LEU A 336 -9.83 -8.17 -5.42
N ILE A 337 -9.29 -9.32 -5.01
CA ILE A 337 -9.77 -10.63 -5.42
C ILE A 337 -10.33 -11.34 -4.20
N VAL A 338 -11.52 -11.90 -4.32
CA VAL A 338 -12.08 -12.78 -3.29
C VAL A 338 -12.42 -14.15 -3.82
N ALA A 339 -12.19 -15.15 -2.98
CA ALA A 339 -12.53 -16.52 -3.30
C ALA A 339 -13.55 -17.08 -2.31
N ALA A 340 -14.46 -17.91 -2.81
CA ALA A 340 -15.40 -18.64 -1.98
C ALA A 340 -15.63 -20.05 -2.53
N SER A 341 -15.97 -21.00 -1.66
CA SER A 341 -16.50 -22.30 -2.09
C SER A 341 -17.95 -22.18 -2.59
N THR A 342 -18.45 -23.20 -3.28
CA THR A 342 -19.85 -23.26 -3.75
C THR A 342 -20.83 -23.66 -2.64
N CYS A 343 -20.37 -24.32 -1.57
CA CYS A 343 -21.14 -24.69 -0.38
C CYS A 343 -20.25 -24.60 0.86
N PRO A 344 -20.82 -24.44 2.07
CA PRO A 344 -20.04 -24.51 3.31
C PRO A 344 -19.48 -25.92 3.56
N CYS A 345 -20.06 -26.95 2.95
CA CYS A 345 -19.58 -28.32 3.06
C CYS A 345 -18.26 -28.60 2.34
N SER A 346 -17.83 -27.71 1.44
CA SER A 346 -16.62 -27.88 0.64
C SER A 346 -16.55 -29.27 -0.04
N ALA A 347 -17.70 -29.76 -0.54
CA ALA A 347 -17.75 -31.04 -1.24
C ALA A 347 -16.97 -30.97 -2.56
N VAL A 348 -16.07 -31.93 -2.78
CA VAL A 348 -15.22 -32.00 -3.97
C VAL A 348 -16.01 -32.46 -5.20
N ARG A 349 -16.94 -33.42 -5.03
CA ARG A 349 -17.84 -33.89 -6.11
C ARG A 349 -19.24 -33.29 -5.94
N ALA A 350 -19.91 -32.98 -7.05
CA ALA A 350 -21.27 -32.40 -7.04
C ALA A 350 -22.25 -33.23 -6.20
N GLY A 351 -22.15 -34.56 -6.25
CA GLY A 351 -23.03 -35.48 -5.53
C GLY A 351 -22.72 -35.63 -4.03
N ASP A 352 -21.53 -35.23 -3.57
CA ASP A 352 -21.14 -35.38 -2.17
C ASP A 352 -21.66 -34.22 -1.30
N CYS A 353 -22.19 -33.18 -1.95
CA CYS A 353 -22.71 -32.01 -1.27
C CYS A 353 -24.03 -32.34 -0.53
N ARG A 354 -23.96 -32.35 0.80
CA ARG A 354 -25.11 -32.56 1.70
C ARG A 354 -25.86 -31.28 2.06
N CYS A 355 -25.44 -30.13 1.53
CA CYS A 355 -26.08 -28.85 1.84
C CYS A 355 -27.40 -28.70 1.09
N SER A 356 -28.46 -28.31 1.81
CA SER A 356 -29.72 -27.91 1.19
C SER A 356 -29.50 -26.68 0.26
N PRO A 357 -30.36 -26.50 -0.76
CA PRO A 357 -30.32 -25.29 -1.59
C PRO A 357 -30.41 -23.99 -0.78
N GLN A 358 -31.18 -23.99 0.32
CA GLN A 358 -31.27 -22.85 1.24
C GLN A 358 -29.95 -22.58 1.96
N THR A 359 -29.26 -23.63 2.42
CA THR A 359 -27.93 -23.52 3.05
C THR A 359 -26.90 -22.94 2.07
N ARG A 360 -26.89 -23.42 0.82
CA ARG A 360 -26.00 -22.90 -0.24
C ARG A 360 -26.28 -21.43 -0.53
N ARG A 361 -27.55 -21.06 -0.73
CA ARG A 361 -27.96 -19.66 -0.95
C ARG A 361 -27.56 -18.74 0.20
N ARG A 362 -27.79 -19.16 1.46
CA ARG A 362 -27.41 -18.40 2.66
C ARG A 362 -25.90 -18.26 2.83
N TYR A 363 -25.13 -19.26 2.39
CA TYR A 363 -23.67 -19.20 2.41
C TYR A 363 -23.16 -18.21 1.37
N LEU A 364 -23.62 -18.34 0.13
CA LEU A 364 -23.21 -17.49 -0.99
C LEU A 364 -23.75 -16.06 -0.88
N SER A 365 -24.83 -15.82 -0.14
CA SER A 365 -25.27 -14.46 0.18
C SER A 365 -24.24 -13.70 1.04
N ARG A 366 -23.41 -14.40 1.84
CA ARG A 366 -22.32 -13.77 2.61
C ARG A 366 -21.16 -13.28 1.74
N LEU A 367 -20.96 -13.89 0.57
CA LEU A 367 -20.01 -13.40 -0.44
C LEU A 367 -20.50 -12.07 -1.03
N ALA A 368 -21.82 -11.86 -1.08
CA ALA A 368 -22.44 -10.67 -1.62
C ALA A 368 -22.61 -9.53 -0.60
N GLU A 369 -22.72 -9.78 0.69
CA GLU A 369 -23.00 -8.72 1.67
C GLU A 369 -21.75 -8.38 2.51
N PRO A 370 -21.37 -7.10 2.69
CA PRO A 370 -22.08 -5.85 2.32
C PRO A 370 -21.63 -5.16 1.01
N TRP A 371 -20.76 -5.77 0.19
CA TRP A 371 -20.08 -5.08 -0.92
C TRP A 371 -20.13 -5.81 -2.27
N ALA A 372 -21.14 -6.66 -2.49
CA ALA A 372 -21.51 -7.26 -3.78
C ALA A 372 -21.46 -6.29 -4.95
N ASP A 373 -21.96 -5.08 -4.70
CA ASP A 373 -22.01 -4.03 -5.70
C ASP A 373 -20.59 -3.68 -6.14
N ARG A 374 -19.56 -3.79 -5.28
CA ARG A 374 -18.16 -3.45 -5.56
C ARG A 374 -17.36 -4.52 -6.32
N LEU A 375 -17.83 -5.76 -6.34
CA LEU A 375 -17.24 -6.83 -7.13
C LEU A 375 -17.71 -6.72 -8.58
N ASP A 376 -16.83 -6.38 -9.51
CA ASP A 376 -17.19 -6.15 -10.91
C ASP A 376 -17.34 -7.45 -11.70
N ILE A 377 -16.45 -8.42 -11.47
CA ILE A 377 -16.38 -9.65 -12.26
C ILE A 377 -16.66 -10.85 -11.36
N TRP A 378 -17.41 -11.82 -11.89
CA TRP A 378 -17.73 -13.08 -11.24
C TRP A 378 -17.29 -14.24 -12.13
N VAL A 379 -16.41 -15.08 -11.62
CA VAL A 379 -15.91 -16.28 -12.29
C VAL A 379 -16.33 -17.50 -11.49
N ASP A 380 -16.97 -18.46 -12.16
CA ASP A 380 -17.30 -19.76 -11.61
C ASP A 380 -16.34 -20.81 -12.19
N LEU A 381 -15.49 -21.39 -11.34
CA LEU A 381 -14.55 -22.47 -11.65
C LEU A 381 -15.18 -23.87 -11.50
N SER A 382 -16.50 -23.97 -11.41
CA SER A 382 -17.18 -25.26 -11.42
C SER A 382 -16.83 -26.02 -12.71
N PRO A 383 -16.56 -27.33 -12.63
CA PRO A 383 -16.11 -28.10 -13.78
C PRO A 383 -17.18 -28.09 -14.87
N THR A 384 -16.91 -27.33 -15.93
CA THR A 384 -17.64 -27.45 -17.19
C THR A 384 -16.91 -28.50 -18.02
N VAL A 385 -17.65 -29.30 -18.78
CA VAL A 385 -17.15 -30.42 -19.60
C VAL A 385 -15.84 -30.02 -20.29
N SER A 386 -14.75 -30.70 -19.88
CA SER A 386 -13.43 -30.76 -20.53
C SER A 386 -13.18 -29.66 -21.57
N GLN A 387 -12.90 -28.43 -21.14
CA GLN A 387 -12.22 -27.48 -22.00
C GLN A 387 -10.77 -27.95 -22.12
N LEU A 388 -10.53 -28.93 -23.01
CA LEU A 388 -9.20 -29.28 -23.48
C LEU A 388 -8.63 -28.01 -24.11
N ASP A 389 -7.62 -27.45 -23.47
CA ASP A 389 -6.91 -26.29 -23.96
C ASP A 389 -6.06 -26.75 -25.16
N THR A 390 -6.46 -26.37 -26.37
CA THR A 390 -5.72 -26.70 -27.60
C THR A 390 -4.78 -25.58 -28.04
N GLY A 391 -4.71 -24.49 -27.27
CA GLY A 391 -3.85 -23.34 -27.54
C GLY A 391 -2.51 -23.42 -26.81
N VAL A 392 -1.53 -22.66 -27.31
CA VAL A 392 -0.29 -22.39 -26.56
C VAL A 392 -0.65 -21.52 -25.37
N ALA A 393 -0.32 -21.95 -24.16
CA ALA A 393 -0.57 -21.18 -22.95
C ALA A 393 0.22 -19.87 -23.00
N GLU A 394 -0.48 -18.74 -22.89
CA GLU A 394 0.16 -17.42 -22.87
C GLU A 394 0.84 -17.17 -21.52
N THR A 395 2.03 -16.59 -21.56
CA THR A 395 2.77 -16.25 -20.34
C THR A 395 2.20 -14.99 -19.69
N SER A 396 2.48 -14.80 -18.40
CA SER A 396 2.10 -13.57 -17.70
C SER A 396 2.66 -12.32 -18.39
N ALA A 397 3.85 -12.41 -18.98
CA ALA A 397 4.49 -11.31 -19.69
C ALA A 397 3.71 -10.87 -20.94
N VAL A 398 3.23 -11.80 -21.76
CA VAL A 398 2.46 -11.50 -22.97
C VAL A 398 1.12 -10.83 -22.61
N VAL A 399 0.44 -11.34 -21.59
CA VAL A 399 -0.81 -10.74 -21.10
C VAL A 399 -0.55 -9.36 -20.49
N ARG A 400 0.56 -9.18 -19.76
CA ARG A 400 0.95 -7.90 -19.18
C ARG A 400 1.09 -6.80 -20.23
N ASP A 401 1.67 -7.09 -21.39
CA ASP A 401 1.85 -6.10 -22.45
C ASP A 401 0.50 -5.61 -22.99
N ARG A 402 -0.48 -6.51 -23.15
CA ARG A 402 -1.86 -6.14 -23.53
C ARG A 402 -2.56 -5.33 -22.45
N VAL A 403 -2.42 -5.75 -21.19
CA VAL A 403 -2.96 -5.03 -20.02
C VAL A 403 -2.37 -3.62 -19.93
N ALA A 404 -1.06 -3.47 -20.15
CA ALA A 404 -0.37 -2.17 -20.13
C ALA A 404 -0.89 -1.24 -21.24
N ALA A 405 -1.07 -1.76 -22.46
CA ALA A 405 -1.64 -1.00 -23.57
C ALA A 405 -3.08 -0.54 -23.27
N ALA A 406 -3.92 -1.43 -22.73
CA ALA A 406 -5.29 -1.10 -22.35
C ALA A 406 -5.34 -0.04 -21.24
N ARG A 407 -4.49 -0.16 -20.21
CA ARG A 407 -4.39 0.84 -19.13
C ARG A 407 -3.89 2.19 -19.64
N ALA A 408 -2.95 2.22 -20.58
CA ALA A 408 -2.48 3.45 -21.19
C ALA A 408 -3.60 4.17 -21.98
N ALA A 409 -4.40 3.41 -22.74
CA ALA A 409 -5.57 3.94 -23.46
C ALA A 409 -6.62 4.52 -22.49
N ALA A 410 -6.92 3.80 -21.40
CA ALA A 410 -7.81 4.30 -20.35
C ALA A 410 -7.28 5.57 -19.68
N ALA A 411 -6.00 5.57 -19.27
CA ALA A 411 -5.38 6.72 -18.61
C ALA A 411 -5.39 7.97 -19.51
N GLN A 412 -5.11 7.82 -20.81
CA GLN A 412 -5.19 8.91 -21.77
C GLN A 412 -6.63 9.44 -21.90
N ARG A 413 -7.61 8.53 -22.03
CA ARG A 413 -9.03 8.89 -22.20
C ARG A 413 -9.60 9.62 -20.98
N TRP A 414 -9.27 9.14 -19.78
CA TRP A 414 -9.88 9.62 -18.54
C TRP A 414 -9.07 10.68 -17.80
N HIS A 415 -7.92 11.09 -18.34
CA HIS A 415 -7.05 12.10 -17.75
C HIS A 415 -7.81 13.37 -17.33
N ALA A 416 -8.69 13.88 -18.21
CA ALA A 416 -9.52 15.08 -17.95
C ALA A 416 -10.51 14.92 -16.78
N HIS A 417 -10.79 13.68 -16.35
CA HIS A 417 -11.66 13.36 -15.23
C HIS A 417 -10.89 12.94 -13.97
N GLY A 418 -9.55 12.99 -13.99
CA GLY A 418 -8.70 12.62 -12.85
C GLY A 418 -8.66 11.11 -12.57
N CYS A 419 -9.04 10.28 -13.54
CA CYS A 419 -9.00 8.81 -13.42
C CYS A 419 -7.91 8.24 -14.33
N LEU A 420 -7.35 7.09 -13.93
CA LEU A 420 -6.34 6.36 -14.71
C LEU A 420 -6.88 5.03 -15.25
N LEU A 421 -7.85 4.43 -14.56
CA LEU A 421 -8.39 3.11 -14.87
C LEU A 421 -9.89 3.21 -15.15
N ASN A 422 -10.41 2.29 -15.99
CA ASN A 422 -11.83 2.23 -16.33
C ASN A 422 -12.72 1.99 -15.10
N ALA A 423 -12.24 1.23 -14.10
CA ALA A 423 -12.99 0.96 -12.86
C ALA A 423 -13.28 2.24 -12.05
N ASP A 424 -12.42 3.26 -12.15
CA ASP A 424 -12.48 4.48 -11.34
C ASP A 424 -13.42 5.55 -11.92
N VAL A 425 -13.79 5.44 -13.20
CA VAL A 425 -14.52 6.49 -13.91
C VAL A 425 -15.92 6.69 -13.31
N PRO A 426 -16.30 7.93 -12.95
CA PRO A 426 -17.65 8.24 -12.46
C PRO A 426 -18.75 7.85 -13.45
N ALA A 427 -19.84 7.26 -12.96
CA ALA A 427 -20.88 6.72 -13.82
C ALA A 427 -21.66 7.82 -14.59
N ASP A 428 -21.75 9.02 -14.03
CA ASP A 428 -22.31 10.20 -14.68
C ASP A 428 -21.51 10.64 -15.91
N VAL A 429 -20.16 10.58 -15.86
CA VAL A 429 -19.29 10.84 -17.02
C VAL A 429 -19.62 9.86 -18.16
N LEU A 430 -19.75 8.57 -17.85
CA LEU A 430 -20.09 7.55 -18.84
C LEU A 430 -21.49 7.73 -19.44
N ARG A 431 -22.48 8.19 -18.65
CA ARG A 431 -23.86 8.37 -19.13
C ARG A 431 -24.10 9.68 -19.87
N GLN A 432 -23.37 10.73 -19.55
CA GLN A 432 -23.60 12.07 -20.10
C GLN A 432 -22.62 12.41 -21.23
N GLN A 433 -21.33 12.23 -21.00
CA GLN A 433 -20.27 12.69 -21.91
C GLN A 433 -19.83 11.59 -22.88
N PHE A 434 -19.80 10.33 -22.42
CA PHE A 434 -19.38 9.15 -23.21
C PHE A 434 -20.55 8.21 -23.52
N ARG A 435 -21.72 8.79 -23.76
CA ARG A 435 -22.97 8.04 -23.96
C ARG A 435 -22.88 7.15 -25.19
N LEU A 436 -23.14 5.86 -25.00
CA LEU A 436 -23.22 4.88 -26.09
C LEU A 436 -24.60 4.93 -26.79
N PRO A 437 -24.66 4.60 -28.10
CA PRO A 437 -25.93 4.46 -28.81
C PRO A 437 -26.85 3.43 -28.15
N GLN A 438 -28.17 3.64 -28.21
CA GLN A 438 -29.15 2.71 -27.62
C GLN A 438 -29.04 1.28 -28.18
N SER A 439 -28.71 1.12 -29.46
CA SER A 439 -28.48 -0.19 -30.08
C SER A 439 -27.37 -0.99 -29.38
N VAL A 440 -26.32 -0.32 -28.92
CA VAL A 440 -25.20 -0.93 -28.19
C VAL A 440 -25.60 -1.31 -26.75
N LEU A 441 -26.56 -0.59 -26.16
CA LEU A 441 -27.02 -0.79 -24.77
C LEU A 441 -28.09 -1.88 -24.63
N ALA A 442 -28.62 -2.43 -25.72
CA ALA A 442 -29.68 -3.44 -25.69
C ALA A 442 -29.43 -4.63 -24.75
N PRO A 443 -28.19 -5.17 -24.60
CA PRO A 443 -27.93 -6.24 -23.62
C PRO A 443 -28.07 -5.78 -22.17
N ILE A 444 -27.68 -4.54 -21.84
CA ILE A 444 -27.88 -3.95 -20.50
C ILE A 444 -29.37 -3.79 -20.21
N GLU A 445 -30.13 -3.23 -21.15
CA GLU A 445 -31.58 -3.03 -21.01
C GLU A 445 -32.31 -4.36 -20.78
N THR A 446 -31.92 -5.40 -21.53
CA THR A 446 -32.46 -6.75 -21.36
C THR A 446 -32.13 -7.32 -19.98
N ALA A 447 -30.89 -7.13 -19.51
CA ALA A 447 -30.46 -7.62 -18.20
C ALA A 447 -31.14 -6.87 -17.03
N LEU A 448 -31.41 -5.57 -17.17
CA LEU A 448 -32.21 -4.79 -16.21
C LEU A 448 -33.67 -5.27 -16.19
N ARG A 449 -34.31 -5.41 -17.36
CA ARG A 449 -35.70 -5.88 -17.49
C ARG A 449 -35.92 -7.28 -16.92
N THR A 450 -34.91 -8.15 -17.02
CA THR A 450 -34.95 -9.53 -16.50
C THR A 450 -34.43 -9.66 -15.06
N ALA A 451 -34.20 -8.53 -14.37
CA ALA A 451 -33.67 -8.47 -13.00
C ALA A 451 -32.34 -9.22 -12.80
N ARG A 452 -31.55 -9.39 -13.86
CA ARG A 452 -30.19 -9.96 -13.80
C ARG A 452 -29.14 -8.91 -13.40
N LEU A 453 -29.45 -7.63 -13.60
CA LEU A 453 -28.64 -6.49 -13.17
C LEU A 453 -29.49 -5.49 -12.38
N SER A 454 -28.84 -4.81 -11.43
CA SER A 454 -29.36 -3.59 -10.83
C SER A 454 -28.92 -2.35 -11.64
N ALA A 455 -29.52 -1.19 -11.38
CA ALA A 455 -29.07 0.08 -11.98
C ALA A 455 -27.60 0.42 -11.67
N ARG A 456 -27.09 0.02 -10.50
CA ARG A 456 -25.64 0.13 -10.20
C ARG A 456 -24.82 -0.92 -10.97
N GLY A 457 -25.41 -2.09 -11.19
CA GLY A 457 -24.84 -3.13 -12.03
C GLY A 457 -24.62 -2.66 -13.47
N SER A 458 -25.56 -1.90 -14.06
CA SER A 458 -25.39 -1.36 -15.41
C SER A 458 -24.22 -0.39 -15.52
N ASP A 459 -23.98 0.45 -14.51
CA ASP A 459 -22.84 1.37 -14.51
C ASP A 459 -21.49 0.64 -14.55
N ARG A 460 -21.42 -0.50 -13.85
CA ARG A 460 -20.21 -1.35 -13.85
C ARG A 460 -20.03 -2.10 -15.14
N VAL A 461 -21.11 -2.56 -15.76
CA VAL A 461 -21.07 -3.14 -17.10
C VAL A 461 -20.52 -2.12 -18.10
N LEU A 462 -20.89 -0.84 -18.02
CA LEU A 462 -20.30 0.19 -18.88
C LEU A 462 -18.79 0.31 -18.67
N ARG A 463 -18.31 0.34 -17.42
CA ARG A 463 -16.86 0.36 -17.12
C ARG A 463 -16.13 -0.87 -17.68
N LEU A 464 -16.71 -2.06 -17.51
CA LEU A 464 -16.17 -3.31 -18.07
C LEU A 464 -16.14 -3.29 -19.60
N ALA A 465 -17.18 -2.76 -20.25
CA ALA A 465 -17.24 -2.68 -21.70
C ALA A 465 -16.16 -1.74 -22.28
N TRP A 466 -15.85 -0.65 -21.57
CA TRP A 466 -14.70 0.20 -21.91
C TRP A 466 -13.38 -0.55 -21.78
N THR A 467 -13.20 -1.36 -20.72
CA THR A 467 -12.02 -2.23 -20.58
C THR A 467 -11.90 -3.26 -21.71
N LEU A 468 -13.01 -3.88 -22.11
CA LEU A 468 -13.02 -4.81 -23.23
C LEU A 468 -12.69 -4.11 -24.55
N CYS A 469 -13.22 -2.91 -24.75
CA CYS A 469 -12.88 -2.05 -25.88
C CYS A 469 -11.38 -1.75 -25.91
N ASP A 470 -10.77 -1.44 -24.77
CA ASP A 470 -9.34 -1.14 -24.67
C ASP A 470 -8.46 -2.36 -24.99
N LEU A 471 -8.83 -3.53 -24.46
CA LEU A 471 -8.11 -4.79 -24.73
C LEU A 471 -8.11 -5.18 -26.22
N ARG A 472 -9.17 -4.83 -26.96
CA ARG A 472 -9.23 -5.03 -28.42
C ARG A 472 -8.71 -3.84 -29.24
N ALA A 473 -8.08 -2.86 -28.61
CA ALA A 473 -7.62 -1.61 -29.23
C ALA A 473 -8.73 -0.82 -29.97
N GLY A 474 -9.95 -0.85 -29.45
CA GLY A 474 -11.10 -0.13 -29.96
C GLY A 474 -11.18 1.32 -29.48
N THR A 475 -11.97 2.14 -30.18
CA THR A 475 -12.20 3.55 -29.82
C THR A 475 -13.47 3.78 -29.00
N THR A 476 -14.49 2.93 -29.20
CA THR A 476 -15.76 2.97 -28.46
C THR A 476 -16.30 1.55 -28.27
N PRO A 477 -16.92 1.23 -27.12
CA PRO A 477 -17.59 -0.05 -26.91
C PRO A 477 -18.66 -0.33 -27.96
N ASN A 478 -18.73 -1.57 -28.42
CA ASN A 478 -19.78 -2.10 -29.29
C ASN A 478 -20.72 -3.04 -28.52
N GLU A 479 -21.76 -3.55 -29.19
CA GLU A 479 -22.75 -4.44 -28.56
C GLU A 479 -22.10 -5.72 -27.98
N HIS A 480 -21.05 -6.24 -28.64
CA HIS A 480 -20.33 -7.42 -28.20
C HIS A 480 -19.57 -7.18 -26.89
N ASP A 481 -18.90 -6.02 -26.75
CA ASP A 481 -18.24 -5.64 -25.49
C ASP A 481 -19.25 -5.55 -24.35
N ILE A 482 -20.43 -4.98 -24.62
CA ILE A 482 -21.50 -4.86 -23.63
C ILE A 482 -22.03 -6.25 -23.26
N ALA A 483 -22.29 -7.13 -24.22
CA ALA A 483 -22.75 -8.50 -23.97
C ALA A 483 -21.75 -9.29 -23.11
N HIS A 484 -20.45 -9.19 -23.42
CA HIS A 484 -19.38 -9.81 -22.64
C HIS A 484 -19.24 -9.22 -21.24
N ALA A 485 -19.34 -7.91 -21.09
CA ALA A 485 -19.36 -7.24 -19.79
C ALA A 485 -20.56 -7.66 -18.93
N VAL A 486 -21.75 -7.81 -19.55
CA VAL A 486 -22.93 -8.37 -18.88
C VAL A 486 -22.66 -9.80 -18.41
N MET A 487 -22.05 -10.65 -19.24
CA MET A 487 -21.70 -12.02 -18.88
C MET A 487 -20.73 -12.07 -17.69
N LEU A 488 -19.65 -11.27 -17.71
CA LEU A 488 -18.68 -11.18 -16.61
C LEU A 488 -19.32 -10.73 -15.30
N ARG A 489 -20.37 -9.90 -15.35
CA ARG A 489 -21.06 -9.39 -14.18
C ARG A 489 -22.11 -10.37 -13.63
N GLN A 490 -22.65 -11.25 -14.47
CA GLN A 490 -23.70 -12.17 -14.09
C GLN A 490 -23.17 -13.19 -13.09
N ARG A 491 -23.86 -13.29 -11.95
CA ARG A 491 -23.71 -14.44 -11.06
C ARG A 491 -24.37 -15.61 -11.76
N THR A 492 -23.65 -16.71 -11.96
CA THR A 492 -24.31 -17.98 -12.31
C THR A 492 -25.47 -18.18 -11.35
N PRO A 493 -26.70 -18.46 -11.82
CA PRO A 493 -27.81 -18.75 -10.92
C PRO A 493 -27.46 -19.96 -10.08
N LEU A 494 -27.05 -19.75 -8.83
CA LEU A 494 -26.71 -20.80 -7.86
C LEU A 494 -27.94 -21.59 -7.40
N SER A 495 -29.00 -21.57 -8.20
CA SER A 495 -30.34 -22.11 -7.96
C SER A 495 -30.69 -23.31 -8.86
N HIS A 496 -29.79 -23.79 -9.73
CA HIS A 496 -30.05 -24.92 -10.65
C HIS A 496 -29.04 -26.08 -10.60
N GLN A 497 -28.31 -26.26 -9.49
CA GLN A 497 -27.55 -27.50 -9.22
C GLN A 497 -27.70 -27.96 -7.78
#